data_AF-X0T5L2-F1
#
_entry.id   AF-X0T5L2-F1
#
_cell.length_a   1.000
_cell.length_b   1.000
_cell.length_c   1.000
_cell.angle_alpha   90.00
_cell.angle_beta   90.00
_cell.angle_gamma   90.00
#
_symmetry.space_group_name_H-M   'P 1'
#
loop_
_entity.id
_entity.type
_entity.pdbx_description
1 polymer ?
#
loop_
_entity_poly.entity_id
_entity_poly.type
_entity_poly.pdbx_seq_one_letter_code
_entity_poly.pdbx_strand_id
1 'polypeptide(L)'
;IYEVRKLTEAARKYKVATQMGNQGHSSEHIRLCCEWIADGAIGDVRQVHTWSNRPMGGYAFPSGLPRPKDTPTVPDTLNWDLWLGPAQFRPYHPIYAPIYWRGWLDFGTGALGDMGCHILDPAFWALKLASPVSVEANTSYNPNPEFWTSCFAGSKSPKSEIPKYLDELRKETHPVASIVRYEFPARGKMPPVALTWFDGGMLPPRPEGMEKGHGGNGAFIIGDKGVIRHGSHGANGCRIIPESRMKEYLPQLPPKTIKRVKNHHQDWLNACKGGDPASSNFDYG
;
A
#
# COMPACT_ATOMS: atom_id res chain seq x y z
N ILE A 1 -1.41 -6.65 13.93
CA ILE A 1 -0.11 -7.36 14.07
C ILE A 1 -0.26 -8.77 14.67
N TYR A 2 -1.15 -9.00 15.66
CA TYR A 2 -1.33 -10.33 16.29
C TYR A 2 -1.59 -11.47 15.30
N GLU A 3 -2.57 -11.31 14.40
CA GLU A 3 -2.95 -12.35 13.43
C GLU A 3 -1.81 -12.72 12.49
N VAL A 4 -1.09 -11.73 11.97
CA VAL A 4 0.10 -11.93 11.12
C VAL A 4 1.14 -12.78 11.85
N ARG A 5 1.43 -12.46 13.12
CA ARG A 5 2.37 -13.25 13.95
C ARG A 5 1.89 -14.69 14.14
N LYS A 6 0.59 -14.88 14.40
CA LYS A 6 0.00 -16.22 14.56
C LYS A 6 0.03 -17.03 13.28
N LEU A 7 -0.20 -16.40 12.12
CA LEU A 7 -0.06 -17.04 10.82
C LEU A 7 1.39 -17.45 10.54
N THR A 8 2.37 -16.59 10.85
CA THR A 8 3.80 -16.92 10.72
C THR A 8 4.21 -18.07 11.65
N GLU A 9 3.78 -18.05 12.92
CA GLU A 9 4.02 -19.13 13.88
C GLU A 9 3.42 -20.45 13.39
N ALA A 10 2.18 -20.43 12.90
CA ALA A 10 1.52 -21.61 12.35
C ALA A 10 2.24 -22.12 11.10
N ALA A 11 2.61 -21.24 10.17
CA ALA A 11 3.32 -21.61 8.96
C ALA A 11 4.63 -22.36 9.26
N ARG A 12 5.41 -21.85 10.23
CA ARG A 12 6.66 -22.49 10.69
C ARG A 12 6.39 -23.82 11.41
N LYS A 13 5.39 -23.86 12.31
CA LYS A 13 5.03 -25.07 13.06
C LYS A 13 4.62 -26.22 12.14
N TYR A 14 3.77 -25.92 11.16
CA TYR A 14 3.23 -26.91 10.23
C TYR A 14 4.07 -27.09 8.96
N LYS A 15 5.15 -26.30 8.81
CA LYS A 15 6.10 -26.37 7.69
C LYS A 15 5.42 -26.28 6.32
N VAL A 16 4.43 -25.40 6.21
CA VAL A 16 3.68 -25.21 4.96
C VAL A 16 4.37 -24.19 4.06
N ALA A 17 4.31 -24.43 2.75
CA ALA A 17 4.75 -23.44 1.77
C ALA A 17 3.84 -22.19 1.84
N THR A 18 4.45 -21.02 1.99
CA THR A 18 3.74 -19.74 2.06
C THR A 18 4.14 -18.84 0.91
N GLN A 19 3.20 -18.01 0.47
CA GLN A 19 3.43 -16.92 -0.47
C GLN A 19 2.42 -15.80 -0.18
N MET A 20 2.91 -14.58 -0.04
CA MET A 20 2.09 -13.38 0.07
C MET A 20 1.54 -12.99 -1.31
N GLY A 21 0.31 -12.48 -1.35
CA GLY A 21 -0.37 -12.08 -2.60
C GLY A 21 0.18 -10.84 -3.31
N ASN A 22 1.37 -10.34 -2.96
CA ASN A 22 2.01 -9.20 -3.62
C ASN A 22 2.76 -9.66 -4.88
N GLN A 23 2.01 -10.00 -5.92
CA GLN A 23 2.50 -10.64 -7.15
C GLN A 23 3.71 -9.96 -7.81
N GLY A 24 3.82 -8.63 -7.66
CA GLY A 24 4.96 -7.84 -8.12
C GLY A 24 6.32 -8.28 -7.58
N HIS A 25 6.37 -8.89 -6.40
CA HIS A 25 7.61 -9.38 -5.79
C HIS A 25 8.29 -10.46 -6.65
N SER A 26 7.51 -11.21 -7.42
CA SER A 26 8.01 -12.25 -8.33
C SER A 26 8.40 -11.71 -9.71
N SER A 27 8.34 -10.38 -9.94
CA SER A 27 8.66 -9.76 -11.22
C SER A 27 10.16 -9.47 -11.42
N GLU A 28 10.55 -9.24 -12.68
CA GLU A 28 11.90 -8.76 -13.01
C GLU A 28 12.15 -7.33 -12.51
N HIS A 29 11.12 -6.48 -12.52
CA HIS A 29 11.26 -5.06 -12.23
C HIS A 29 11.74 -4.78 -10.80
N ILE A 30 11.20 -5.48 -9.80
CA ILE A 30 11.63 -5.31 -8.42
C ILE A 30 13.06 -5.81 -8.19
N ARG A 31 13.48 -6.87 -8.90
CA ARG A 31 14.85 -7.40 -8.84
C ARG A 31 15.83 -6.39 -9.41
N LEU A 32 15.52 -5.82 -10.56
CA LEU A 32 16.31 -4.74 -11.16
C LEU A 32 16.38 -3.52 -10.24
N CYS A 33 15.26 -3.12 -9.63
CA CYS A 33 15.24 -2.01 -8.67
C CYS A 33 16.21 -2.25 -7.50
N CYS A 34 16.17 -3.45 -6.91
CA CYS A 34 17.09 -3.84 -5.82
C CYS A 34 18.54 -3.86 -6.30
N GLU A 35 18.82 -4.42 -7.48
CA GLU A 35 20.17 -4.51 -8.04
C GLU A 35 20.75 -3.14 -8.38
N TRP A 36 19.94 -2.20 -8.89
CA TRP A 36 20.39 -0.83 -9.18
C TRP A 36 20.68 -0.03 -7.92
N ILE A 37 19.88 -0.21 -6.87
CA ILE A 37 20.14 0.39 -5.57
C ILE A 37 21.42 -0.20 -4.97
N ALA A 38 21.60 -1.52 -5.05
CA ALA A 38 22.82 -2.19 -4.56
C ALA A 38 24.08 -1.78 -5.33
N ASP A 39 23.98 -1.49 -6.63
CA ASP A 39 25.07 -0.96 -7.47
C ASP A 39 25.43 0.50 -7.15
N GLY A 40 24.56 1.20 -6.41
CA GLY A 40 24.78 2.61 -6.05
C GLY A 40 24.34 3.59 -7.14
N ALA A 41 23.42 3.18 -8.03
CA ALA A 41 22.93 4.00 -9.15
C ALA A 41 22.39 5.38 -8.72
N ILE A 42 21.85 5.46 -7.50
CA ILE A 42 21.36 6.69 -6.86
C ILE A 42 22.08 7.01 -5.54
N GLY A 43 23.14 6.27 -5.22
CA GLY A 43 23.91 6.39 -3.99
C GLY A 43 23.11 6.13 -2.70
N ASP A 44 23.43 6.84 -1.62
CA ASP A 44 22.84 6.63 -0.30
C ASP A 44 21.39 7.12 -0.26
N VAL A 45 20.44 6.19 -0.09
CA VAL A 45 19.01 6.51 0.00
C VAL A 45 18.66 7.05 1.38
N ARG A 46 18.01 8.23 1.44
CA ARG A 46 17.56 8.85 2.71
C ARG A 46 16.06 9.11 2.76
N GLN A 47 15.39 9.15 1.61
CA GLN A 47 13.96 9.43 1.54
C GLN A 47 13.26 8.48 0.57
N VAL A 48 12.05 8.07 0.95
CA VAL A 48 11.13 7.34 0.10
C VAL A 48 9.78 8.04 0.13
N HIS A 49 9.21 8.29 -1.04
CA HIS A 49 7.85 8.79 -1.18
C HIS A 49 7.03 7.79 -1.95
N THR A 50 5.85 7.45 -1.46
CA THR A 50 4.95 6.47 -2.07
C THR A 50 3.55 7.04 -2.12
N TRP A 51 2.82 6.80 -3.21
CA TRP A 51 1.46 7.32 -3.32
C TRP A 51 0.49 6.36 -3.99
N SER A 52 -0.77 6.48 -3.60
CA SER A 52 -1.89 5.85 -4.26
C SER A 52 -2.96 6.83 -4.69
N ASN A 53 -3.59 6.57 -5.84
CA ASN A 53 -4.78 7.29 -6.27
C ASN A 53 -6.06 6.84 -5.54
N ARG A 54 -6.04 5.74 -4.77
CA ARG A 54 -7.15 5.33 -3.90
C ARG A 54 -7.23 6.23 -2.65
N PRO A 55 -8.37 6.27 -1.95
CA PRO A 55 -9.64 5.62 -2.27
C PRO A 55 -10.46 6.34 -3.37
N MET A 56 -10.03 7.52 -3.81
CA MET A 56 -10.82 8.41 -4.69
C MET A 56 -10.67 8.14 -6.20
N GLY A 57 -9.61 7.47 -6.62
CA GLY A 57 -9.27 7.26 -8.03
C GLY A 57 -8.88 5.81 -8.34
N GLY A 58 -8.88 5.46 -9.63
CA GLY A 58 -8.70 4.08 -10.08
C GLY A 58 -9.88 3.21 -9.65
N TYR A 59 -9.60 2.09 -8.97
CA TYR A 59 -10.62 1.25 -8.33
C TYR A 59 -11.05 1.87 -6.99
N ALA A 60 -11.93 2.87 -7.09
CA ALA A 60 -12.42 3.61 -5.93
C ALA A 60 -13.29 2.74 -5.03
N PHE A 61 -13.26 3.02 -3.73
CA PHE A 61 -14.14 2.41 -2.74
C PHE A 61 -14.59 3.43 -1.69
N PRO A 62 -15.76 3.20 -1.06
CA PRO A 62 -16.30 4.05 0.01
C PRO A 62 -15.27 4.32 1.11
N SER A 63 -15.01 5.58 1.43
CA SER A 63 -14.19 5.99 2.58
C SER A 63 -14.81 7.23 3.21
N GLY A 64 -14.64 7.38 4.53
CA GLY A 64 -15.23 8.49 5.29
C GLY A 64 -16.76 8.59 5.16
N LEU A 65 -17.44 7.45 5.17
CA LEU A 65 -18.90 7.33 5.08
C LEU A 65 -19.47 6.61 6.30
N PRO A 66 -20.67 7.00 6.77
CA PRO A 66 -21.31 6.33 7.88
C PRO A 66 -21.88 4.99 7.42
N ARG A 67 -22.15 4.10 8.39
CA ARG A 67 -22.86 2.86 8.13
C ARG A 67 -24.23 3.15 7.49
N PRO A 68 -24.64 2.41 6.43
CA PRO A 68 -26.00 2.49 5.91
C PRO A 68 -27.02 2.13 7.00
N LYS A 69 -28.20 2.78 6.96
CA LYS A 69 -29.28 2.55 7.92
C LYS A 69 -30.32 1.56 7.42
N ASP A 70 -30.47 1.47 6.11
CA ASP A 70 -31.34 0.51 5.46
C ASP A 70 -30.70 -0.88 5.42
N THR A 71 -31.57 -1.89 5.42
CA THR A 71 -31.19 -3.31 5.54
C THR A 71 -31.88 -4.10 4.43
N PRO A 72 -31.47 -3.94 3.16
CA PRO A 72 -32.05 -4.69 2.06
C PRO A 72 -31.91 -6.20 2.25
N THR A 73 -32.78 -6.97 1.61
CA THR A 73 -32.72 -8.43 1.64
C THR A 73 -31.41 -8.93 1.03
N VAL A 74 -30.82 -9.95 1.66
CA VAL A 74 -29.64 -10.64 1.13
C VAL A 74 -30.00 -11.31 -0.20
N PRO A 75 -29.22 -11.16 -1.28
CA PRO A 75 -29.43 -11.93 -2.50
C PRO A 75 -29.31 -13.43 -2.26
N ASP A 76 -30.19 -14.24 -2.84
CA ASP A 76 -30.18 -15.70 -2.68
C ASP A 76 -28.87 -16.37 -3.15
N THR A 77 -28.07 -15.65 -3.95
CA THR A 77 -26.74 -16.05 -4.42
C THR A 77 -25.61 -15.75 -3.44
N LEU A 78 -25.90 -15.13 -2.28
CA LEU A 78 -24.91 -14.71 -1.29
C LEU A 78 -25.26 -15.26 0.09
N ASN A 79 -24.41 -16.16 0.61
CA ASN A 79 -24.47 -16.51 2.03
C ASN A 79 -23.79 -15.40 2.84
N TRP A 80 -24.61 -14.51 3.43
CA TRP A 80 -24.12 -13.34 4.13
C TRP A 80 -23.37 -13.65 5.44
N ASP A 81 -23.85 -14.62 6.21
CA ASP A 81 -23.18 -15.07 7.44
C ASP A 81 -21.77 -15.60 7.12
N LEU A 82 -21.65 -16.43 6.09
CA LEU A 82 -20.37 -16.93 5.62
C LEU A 82 -19.46 -15.81 5.08
N TRP A 83 -20.03 -14.82 4.40
CA TRP A 83 -19.27 -13.68 3.87
C TRP A 83 -18.72 -12.79 4.99
N LEU A 84 -19.51 -12.53 6.04
CA LEU A 84 -19.08 -11.77 7.23
C LEU A 84 -17.94 -12.49 7.97
N GLY A 85 -18.00 -13.82 8.04
CA GLY A 85 -17.00 -14.64 8.70
C GLY A 85 -16.82 -14.24 10.17
N PRO A 86 -15.60 -13.91 10.62
CA PRO A 86 -15.35 -13.58 12.03
C PRO A 86 -15.75 -12.14 12.43
N ALA A 87 -16.18 -11.30 11.47
CA ALA A 87 -16.57 -9.93 11.76
C ALA A 87 -17.85 -9.88 12.61
N GLN A 88 -18.06 -8.77 13.33
CA GLN A 88 -19.32 -8.58 14.06
C GLN A 88 -20.50 -8.60 13.10
N PHE A 89 -21.58 -9.28 13.50
CA PHE A 89 -22.78 -9.35 12.69
C PHE A 89 -23.29 -7.94 12.36
N ARG A 90 -23.56 -7.70 11.08
CA ARG A 90 -24.26 -6.51 10.60
C ARG A 90 -25.23 -6.88 9.48
N PRO A 91 -26.35 -6.16 9.30
CA PRO A 91 -27.25 -6.40 8.18
C PRO A 91 -26.53 -6.24 6.84
N TYR A 92 -26.99 -7.01 5.85
CA TYR A 92 -26.50 -6.89 4.48
C TYR A 92 -26.81 -5.50 3.91
N HIS A 93 -25.86 -5.00 3.12
CA HIS A 93 -26.06 -3.85 2.24
C HIS A 93 -25.10 -3.97 1.05
N PRO A 94 -25.51 -3.63 -0.18
CA PRO A 94 -24.66 -3.74 -1.39
C PRO A 94 -23.42 -2.82 -1.36
N ILE A 95 -23.30 -1.92 -0.39
CA ILE A 95 -22.12 -1.06 -0.17
C ILE A 95 -20.91 -1.83 0.38
N TYR A 96 -21.08 -3.08 0.81
CA TYR A 96 -19.97 -3.90 1.32
C TYR A 96 -19.45 -4.86 0.24
N ALA A 97 -20.31 -5.72 -0.28
CA ALA A 97 -19.92 -6.78 -1.21
C ALA A 97 -20.30 -6.42 -2.66
N PRO A 98 -19.51 -6.83 -3.67
CA PRO A 98 -18.36 -7.73 -3.56
C PRO A 98 -16.99 -7.02 -3.39
N ILE A 99 -16.90 -5.72 -3.61
CA ILE A 99 -15.63 -5.01 -3.79
C ILE A 99 -15.37 -3.92 -2.73
N TYR A 100 -16.42 -3.25 -2.27
CA TYR A 100 -16.36 -2.01 -1.50
C TYR A 100 -15.98 -2.17 -0.03
N TRP A 101 -15.98 -3.41 0.46
CA TRP A 101 -15.56 -3.81 1.80
C TRP A 101 -14.18 -3.28 2.20
N ARG A 102 -13.30 -2.98 1.23
CA ARG A 102 -11.95 -2.41 1.42
C ARG A 102 -11.92 -1.15 2.28
N GLY A 103 -12.96 -0.34 2.17
CA GLY A 103 -13.07 0.92 2.88
C GLY A 103 -13.64 0.82 4.29
N TRP A 104 -14.18 -0.34 4.67
CA TRP A 104 -14.81 -0.57 5.96
C TRP A 104 -13.83 -1.21 6.93
N LEU A 105 -13.75 -0.69 8.15
CA LEU A 105 -12.75 -1.14 9.14
C LEU A 105 -12.86 -2.62 9.50
N ASP A 106 -14.08 -3.16 9.52
CA ASP A 106 -14.33 -4.56 9.86
C ASP A 106 -13.87 -5.55 8.78
N PHE A 107 -13.73 -5.09 7.53
CA PHE A 107 -13.51 -5.99 6.39
C PHE A 107 -12.21 -5.70 5.63
N GLY A 108 -11.77 -4.45 5.63
CA GLY A 108 -10.70 -3.96 4.78
C GLY A 108 -9.67 -3.12 5.53
N THR A 109 -8.59 -2.82 4.83
CA THR A 109 -7.42 -2.13 5.38
C THR A 109 -7.18 -0.76 4.73
N GLY A 110 -8.18 -0.21 4.04
CA GLY A 110 -8.10 1.08 3.37
C GLY A 110 -7.08 1.10 2.24
N ALA A 111 -6.79 2.30 1.72
CA ALA A 111 -5.86 2.48 0.60
C ALA A 111 -4.44 2.02 0.93
N LEU A 112 -3.95 2.33 2.14
CA LEU A 112 -2.63 1.93 2.60
C LEU A 112 -2.48 0.40 2.66
N GLY A 113 -3.46 -0.33 3.19
CA GLY A 113 -3.33 -1.79 3.24
C GLY A 113 -3.60 -2.47 1.90
N ASP A 114 -4.53 -1.95 1.07
CA ASP A 114 -4.83 -2.50 -0.27
C ASP A 114 -3.64 -2.31 -1.24
N MET A 115 -2.98 -1.14 -1.21
CA MET A 115 -1.94 -0.78 -2.19
C MET A 115 -0.53 -0.70 -1.63
N GLY A 116 -0.36 -0.46 -0.34
CA GLY A 116 0.95 -0.31 0.30
C GLY A 116 1.81 -1.55 0.10
N CYS A 117 1.27 -2.76 0.25
CA CYS A 117 2.00 -4.00 0.04
C CYS A 117 2.56 -4.15 -1.40
N HIS A 118 1.96 -3.49 -2.39
CA HIS A 118 2.42 -3.53 -3.79
C HIS A 118 3.42 -2.42 -4.14
N ILE A 119 3.36 -1.29 -3.42
CA ILE A 119 4.12 -0.08 -3.72
C ILE A 119 5.37 0.02 -2.83
N LEU A 120 5.24 -0.33 -1.55
CA LEU A 120 6.31 -0.24 -0.56
C LEU A 120 7.32 -1.40 -0.67
N ASP A 121 6.88 -2.55 -1.17
CA ASP A 121 7.67 -3.78 -1.27
C ASP A 121 9.07 -3.58 -1.90
N PRO A 122 9.23 -2.90 -3.06
CA PRO A 122 10.56 -2.58 -3.59
C PRO A 122 11.47 -1.82 -2.63
N ALA A 123 10.94 -0.81 -1.94
CA ALA A 123 11.73 -0.02 -0.99
C ALA A 123 12.08 -0.84 0.27
N PHE A 124 11.13 -1.63 0.78
CA PHE A 124 11.37 -2.51 1.93
C PHE A 124 12.46 -3.53 1.61
N TRP A 125 12.40 -4.15 0.43
CA TRP A 125 13.36 -5.17 0.06
C TRP A 125 14.74 -4.60 -0.29
N ALA A 126 14.80 -3.56 -1.14
CA ALA A 126 16.06 -2.97 -1.57
C ALA A 126 16.84 -2.32 -0.41
N LEU A 127 16.13 -1.69 0.52
CA LEU A 127 16.72 -0.93 1.64
C LEU A 127 16.75 -1.74 2.96
N LYS A 128 16.32 -3.00 2.93
CA LYS A 128 16.29 -3.90 4.10
C LYS A 128 15.53 -3.27 5.27
N LEU A 129 14.37 -2.68 5.00
CA LEU A 129 13.56 -2.03 6.02
C LEU A 129 12.84 -3.08 6.87
N ALA A 130 13.03 -2.98 8.19
CA ALA A 130 12.29 -3.76 9.18
C ALA A 130 11.22 -2.89 9.86
N SER A 131 11.13 -2.90 11.20
CA SER A 131 10.21 -2.03 11.93
C SER A 131 10.70 -0.57 11.96
N PRO A 132 9.82 0.43 11.77
CA PRO A 132 10.16 1.84 11.99
C PRO A 132 10.36 2.13 13.49
N VAL A 133 11.11 3.18 13.81
CA VAL A 133 11.24 3.70 15.18
C VAL A 133 10.15 4.73 15.51
N SER A 134 9.52 5.32 14.50
CA SER A 134 8.40 6.24 14.66
C SER A 134 7.43 6.13 13.48
N VAL A 135 6.14 6.34 13.75
CA VAL A 135 5.08 6.46 12.75
C VAL A 135 4.15 7.60 13.16
N GLU A 136 3.91 8.53 12.24
CA GLU A 136 2.93 9.63 12.39
C GLU A 136 1.93 9.55 11.24
N ALA A 137 0.63 9.67 11.53
CA ALA A 137 -0.42 9.68 10.52
C ALA A 137 -1.29 10.94 10.62
N ASN A 138 -1.42 11.65 9.50
CA ASN A 138 -2.37 12.75 9.33
C ASN A 138 -3.48 12.29 8.39
N THR A 139 -4.72 12.31 8.85
CA THR A 139 -5.86 11.74 8.13
C THR A 139 -7.00 12.73 7.97
N SER A 140 -7.67 12.68 6.82
CA SER A 140 -8.86 13.47 6.52
C SER A 140 -10.09 12.57 6.37
N TYR A 141 -11.24 13.08 6.81
CA TYR A 141 -12.55 12.46 6.67
C TYR A 141 -13.51 13.46 6.01
N ASN A 142 -14.51 12.97 5.29
CA ASN A 142 -15.54 13.83 4.75
C ASN A 142 -16.39 14.41 5.90
N PRO A 143 -16.66 15.72 5.92
CA PRO A 143 -17.67 16.26 6.81
C PRO A 143 -19.07 15.75 6.38
N ASN A 144 -20.04 15.79 7.30
CA ASN A 144 -21.43 15.43 6.99
C ASN A 144 -21.90 16.18 5.72
N PRO A 145 -22.46 15.54 4.68
CA PRO A 145 -22.99 16.25 3.51
C PRO A 145 -23.93 17.42 3.86
N GLU A 146 -24.75 17.27 4.91
CA GLU A 146 -25.64 18.31 5.42
C GLU A 146 -24.89 19.53 5.98
N PHE A 147 -23.63 19.36 6.41
CA PHE A 147 -22.77 20.47 6.83
C PHE A 147 -22.63 21.49 5.69
N TRP A 148 -22.29 21.04 4.49
CA TRP A 148 -22.13 21.94 3.35
C TRP A 148 -23.46 22.54 2.94
N THR A 149 -24.52 21.74 2.87
CA THR A 149 -25.87 22.25 2.56
C THR A 149 -26.30 23.32 3.55
N SER A 150 -26.04 23.14 4.85
CA SER A 150 -26.40 24.13 5.88
C SER A 150 -25.63 25.45 5.77
N CYS A 151 -24.36 25.39 5.35
CA CYS A 151 -23.52 26.57 5.17
C CYS A 151 -24.05 27.50 4.05
N PHE A 152 -24.73 26.94 3.04
CA PHE A 152 -25.27 27.71 1.91
C PHE A 152 -26.78 27.99 2.03
N ALA A 153 -27.51 27.21 2.83
CA ALA A 153 -28.97 27.33 2.97
C ALA A 153 -29.41 28.30 4.08
N GLY A 154 -28.48 28.96 4.78
CA GLY A 154 -28.82 29.87 5.89
C GLY A 154 -29.42 29.18 7.12
N SER A 155 -29.38 27.85 7.18
CA SER A 155 -29.82 27.08 8.34
C SER A 155 -28.76 27.07 9.45
N LYS A 156 -29.16 26.75 10.68
CA LYS A 156 -28.20 26.57 11.79
C LYS A 156 -27.23 25.45 11.39
N SER A 157 -25.97 25.81 11.15
CA SER A 157 -24.94 24.86 10.78
C SER A 157 -24.72 23.84 11.90
N PRO A 158 -24.64 22.52 11.61
CA PRO A 158 -24.46 21.49 12.63
C PRO A 158 -23.00 21.44 13.14
N LYS A 159 -22.32 22.59 13.25
CA LYS A 159 -20.89 22.69 13.61
C LYS A 159 -20.55 21.96 14.91
N SER A 160 -21.44 22.08 15.91
CA SER A 160 -21.29 21.40 17.20
C SER A 160 -21.39 19.87 17.12
N GLU A 161 -22.01 19.34 16.07
CA GLU A 161 -22.22 17.90 15.87
C GLU A 161 -21.08 17.27 15.04
N ILE A 162 -20.24 18.08 14.39
CA ILE A 162 -19.12 17.59 13.57
C ILE A 162 -18.19 16.65 14.35
N PRO A 163 -17.72 16.97 15.58
CA PRO A 163 -16.84 16.07 16.31
C PRO A 163 -17.46 14.68 16.53
N LYS A 164 -18.73 14.64 16.94
CA LYS A 164 -19.48 13.39 17.16
C LYS A 164 -19.63 12.60 15.86
N TYR A 165 -20.01 13.27 14.78
CA TYR A 165 -20.13 12.64 13.47
C TYR A 165 -18.80 12.04 13.00
N LEU A 166 -17.69 12.77 13.15
CA LEU A 166 -16.36 12.28 12.79
C LEU A 166 -15.94 11.08 13.66
N ASP A 167 -16.27 11.07 14.95
CA ASP A 167 -15.99 9.93 15.84
C ASP A 167 -16.80 8.69 15.50
N GLU A 168 -18.02 8.85 14.99
CA GLU A 168 -18.82 7.75 14.45
C GLU A 168 -18.23 7.23 13.13
N LEU A 169 -17.86 8.13 12.21
CA LEU A 169 -17.22 7.76 10.94
C LEU A 169 -15.93 6.96 11.12
N ARG A 170 -15.06 7.40 12.05
CA ARG A 170 -13.77 6.76 12.36
C ARG A 170 -13.90 5.34 12.90
N LYS A 171 -15.10 4.91 13.29
CA LYS A 171 -15.38 3.54 13.73
C LYS A 171 -15.93 2.66 12.61
N GLU A 172 -16.31 3.25 11.49
CA GLU A 172 -16.95 2.53 10.38
C GLU A 172 -16.02 2.37 9.18
N THR A 173 -15.37 3.45 8.75
CA THR A 173 -14.61 3.47 7.49
C THR A 173 -13.22 4.06 7.66
N HIS A 174 -12.33 3.68 6.74
CA HIS A 174 -11.01 4.27 6.58
C HIS A 174 -11.11 5.74 6.11
N PRO A 175 -10.09 6.56 6.39
CA PRO A 175 -10.07 7.96 5.96
C PRO A 175 -10.14 8.10 4.43
N VAL A 176 -10.60 9.26 3.97
CA VAL A 176 -10.64 9.58 2.52
C VAL A 176 -9.28 9.97 1.97
N ALA A 177 -8.38 10.40 2.85
CA ALA A 177 -7.01 10.78 2.51
C ALA A 177 -6.12 10.65 3.74
N SER A 178 -4.87 10.23 3.55
CA SER A 178 -3.87 10.09 4.60
C SER A 178 -2.47 10.43 4.10
N ILE A 179 -1.69 11.08 4.97
CA ILE A 179 -0.24 11.15 4.89
C ILE A 179 0.32 10.39 6.09
N VAL A 180 1.06 9.31 5.83
CA VAL A 180 1.69 8.51 6.90
C VAL A 180 3.20 8.58 6.74
N ARG A 181 3.89 9.06 7.79
CA ARG A 181 5.35 9.22 7.84
C ARG A 181 5.93 8.15 8.75
N TYR A 182 6.99 7.52 8.27
CA TYR A 182 7.72 6.47 8.97
C TYR A 182 9.19 6.88 9.06
N GLU A 183 9.77 6.73 10.25
CA GLU A 183 11.21 6.90 10.44
C GLU A 183 11.86 5.54 10.64
N PHE A 184 12.81 5.21 9.77
CA PHE A 184 13.59 3.99 9.87
C PHE A 184 15.03 4.31 10.32
N PRO A 185 15.57 3.60 11.33
CA PRO A 185 16.93 3.81 11.79
C PRO A 185 17.95 3.33 10.75
N ALA A 186 19.23 3.64 10.97
CA ALA A 186 20.33 3.10 10.17
C ALA A 186 20.39 1.56 10.27
N ARG A 187 20.66 0.89 9.15
CA ARG A 187 20.72 -0.58 9.03
C ARG A 187 22.09 -1.01 8.50
N GLY A 188 23.01 -1.34 9.41
CA GLY A 188 24.39 -1.66 9.05
C GLY A 188 25.07 -0.44 8.42
N LYS A 189 25.49 -0.55 7.15
CA LYS A 189 26.08 0.56 6.38
C LYS A 189 25.03 1.45 5.70
N MET A 190 23.76 1.03 5.66
CA MET A 190 22.68 1.83 5.08
C MET A 190 22.23 2.89 6.09
N PRO A 191 22.05 4.14 5.66
CA PRO A 191 21.66 5.21 6.55
C PRO A 191 20.19 5.14 7.00
N PRO A 192 19.76 6.00 7.94
CA PRO A 192 18.36 6.19 8.25
C PRO A 192 17.55 6.63 7.02
N VAL A 193 16.30 6.20 6.95
CA VAL A 193 15.37 6.48 5.84
C VAL A 193 14.07 7.05 6.39
N ALA A 194 13.67 8.22 5.88
CA ALA A 194 12.31 8.75 6.07
C ALA A 194 11.43 8.25 4.92
N LEU A 195 10.34 7.56 5.24
CA LEU A 195 9.36 7.08 4.25
C LEU A 195 8.03 7.78 4.45
N THR A 196 7.46 8.30 3.37
CA THR A 196 6.12 8.94 3.40
C THR A 196 5.17 8.25 2.43
N TRP A 197 4.02 7.85 2.94
CA TRP A 197 2.86 7.40 2.19
C TRP A 197 1.88 8.55 1.98
N PHE A 198 1.33 8.64 0.77
CA PHE A 198 0.29 9.60 0.40
C PHE A 198 -0.89 8.85 -0.26
N ASP A 199 -2.12 9.14 0.15
CA ASP A 199 -3.32 8.66 -0.56
C ASP A 199 -4.41 9.73 -0.61
N GLY A 200 -5.59 9.40 -1.16
CA GLY A 200 -6.72 10.32 -1.25
C GLY A 200 -6.53 11.47 -2.23
N GLY A 201 -5.71 11.25 -3.26
CA GLY A 201 -5.37 12.27 -4.27
C GLY A 201 -4.22 13.19 -3.87
N MET A 202 -3.66 13.03 -2.67
CA MET A 202 -2.41 13.71 -2.29
C MET A 202 -1.23 13.06 -3.01
N LEU A 203 -0.27 13.89 -3.41
CA LEU A 203 0.92 13.48 -4.13
C LEU A 203 2.16 14.03 -3.41
N PRO A 204 3.29 13.32 -3.44
CA PRO A 204 4.54 13.86 -2.95
C PRO A 204 5.02 15.06 -3.79
N PRO A 205 5.96 15.87 -3.26
CA PRO A 205 6.69 16.82 -4.07
C PRO A 205 7.33 16.13 -5.27
N ARG A 206 7.24 16.78 -6.43
CA ARG A 206 7.87 16.29 -7.65
C ARG A 206 9.39 16.47 -7.55
N PRO A 207 10.20 15.41 -7.72
CA PRO A 207 11.65 15.55 -7.80
C PRO A 207 12.08 16.39 -9.00
N GLU A 208 13.22 17.07 -8.87
CA GLU A 208 13.82 17.85 -9.96
C GLU A 208 14.09 16.97 -11.20
N GLY A 209 13.90 17.53 -12.39
CA GLY A 209 14.12 16.82 -13.66
C GLY A 209 13.03 15.80 -14.02
N MET A 210 11.95 15.67 -13.24
CA MET A 210 10.86 14.76 -13.57
C MET A 210 9.98 15.30 -14.71
N GLU A 211 10.11 14.69 -15.89
CA GLU A 211 9.41 15.10 -17.12
C GLU A 211 7.90 14.79 -17.09
N LYS A 212 7.51 13.63 -16.55
CA LYS A 212 6.12 13.13 -16.58
C LYS A 212 5.39 13.35 -15.26
N GLY A 213 4.06 13.32 -15.30
CA GLY A 213 3.17 13.26 -14.14
C GLY A 213 3.47 12.09 -13.20
N HIS A 214 3.04 12.19 -11.93
CA HIS A 214 3.12 11.10 -10.95
C HIS A 214 2.46 9.81 -11.46
N GLY A 215 1.39 9.91 -12.26
CA GLY A 215 0.59 8.76 -12.67
C GLY A 215 -0.32 8.26 -11.54
N GLY A 216 -0.86 7.05 -11.66
CA GLY A 216 -1.85 6.54 -10.71
C GLY A 216 -1.30 6.11 -9.35
N ASN A 217 -0.39 5.15 -9.33
CA ASN A 217 0.25 4.63 -8.12
C ASN A 217 1.75 4.54 -8.36
N GLY A 218 2.58 4.86 -7.36
CA GLY A 218 4.02 4.77 -7.54
C GLY A 218 4.83 5.18 -6.32
N ALA A 219 6.14 5.22 -6.54
CA ALA A 219 7.10 5.66 -5.55
C ALA A 219 8.28 6.41 -6.17
N PHE A 220 8.93 7.21 -5.33
CA PHE A 220 10.26 7.75 -5.49
C PHE A 220 11.17 7.20 -4.39
N ILE A 221 12.30 6.65 -4.78
CA ILE A 221 13.40 6.27 -3.90
C ILE A 221 14.51 7.27 -4.15
N ILE A 222 14.80 8.12 -3.15
CA ILE A 222 15.62 9.32 -3.30
C ILE A 222 16.93 9.12 -2.56
N GLY A 223 18.01 9.07 -3.33
CA GLY A 223 19.38 9.04 -2.82
C GLY A 223 20.18 10.29 -3.16
N ASP A 224 21.35 10.40 -2.57
CA ASP A 224 22.26 11.55 -2.71
C ASP A 224 22.72 11.80 -4.16
N LYS A 225 22.73 10.75 -4.99
CA LYS A 225 23.14 10.80 -6.39
C LYS A 225 21.98 10.63 -7.35
N GLY A 226 20.71 10.64 -6.93
CA GLY A 226 19.60 10.58 -7.89
C GLY A 226 18.31 9.99 -7.33
N VAL A 227 17.33 9.81 -8.21
CA VAL A 227 16.02 9.29 -7.82
C VAL A 227 15.62 8.15 -8.73
N ILE A 228 15.21 7.03 -8.13
CA ILE A 228 14.49 5.97 -8.84
C ILE A 228 13.00 6.25 -8.71
N ARG A 229 12.30 6.28 -9.83
CA ARG A 229 10.84 6.28 -9.90
C ARG A 229 10.36 4.89 -10.33
N HIS A 230 9.32 4.40 -9.68
CA HIS A 230 8.61 3.21 -10.16
C HIS A 230 7.10 3.33 -9.93
N GLY A 231 6.33 2.52 -10.66
CA GLY A 231 4.90 2.32 -10.46
C GLY A 231 4.60 1.30 -9.35
N SER A 232 3.36 0.83 -9.30
CA SER A 232 2.94 -0.19 -8.34
C SER A 232 3.32 -1.61 -8.78
N HIS A 233 3.04 -2.60 -7.93
CA HIS A 233 3.17 -4.04 -8.17
C HIS A 233 4.59 -4.43 -8.59
N GLY A 234 5.54 -4.29 -7.65
CA GLY A 234 6.90 -4.78 -7.83
C GLY A 234 7.75 -3.88 -8.70
N ALA A 235 7.69 -2.57 -8.45
CA ALA A 235 8.47 -1.56 -9.18
C ALA A 235 8.23 -1.52 -10.70
N ASN A 236 7.01 -1.79 -11.18
CA ASN A 236 6.71 -1.71 -12.61
C ASN A 236 7.14 -0.35 -13.21
N GLY A 237 7.84 -0.38 -14.35
CA GLY A 237 8.35 0.84 -14.98
C GLY A 237 9.45 1.55 -14.17
N CYS A 238 10.22 0.80 -13.36
CA CYS A 238 11.40 1.30 -12.64
C CYS A 238 12.36 2.01 -13.59
N ARG A 239 12.71 3.27 -13.28
CA ARG A 239 13.65 4.12 -14.03
C ARG A 239 14.34 5.10 -13.10
N ILE A 240 15.56 5.49 -13.45
CA ILE A 240 16.25 6.65 -12.86
C ILE A 240 15.72 7.92 -13.51
N ILE A 241 15.49 8.98 -12.73
CA ILE A 241 15.14 10.30 -13.25
C ILE A 241 16.26 11.31 -12.98
N PRO A 242 16.48 12.28 -13.90
CA PRO A 242 15.82 12.46 -15.20
C PRO A 242 16.18 11.37 -16.23
N GLU A 243 15.45 11.32 -17.36
CA GLU A 243 15.61 10.28 -18.39
C GLU A 243 17.01 10.26 -19.02
N SER A 244 17.71 11.40 -19.09
CA SER A 244 19.12 11.45 -19.51
C SER A 244 20.00 10.53 -18.66
N ARG A 245 19.80 10.51 -17.34
CA ARG A 245 20.57 9.66 -16.43
C ARG A 245 20.21 8.19 -16.56
N MET A 246 18.96 7.87 -16.87
CA MET A 246 18.59 6.50 -17.20
C MET A 246 19.34 6.03 -18.45
N LYS A 247 19.42 6.86 -19.49
CA LYS A 247 20.14 6.53 -20.75
C LYS A 247 21.63 6.34 -20.52
N GLU A 248 22.25 7.14 -19.65
CA GLU A 248 23.66 6.99 -19.26
C GLU A 248 23.90 5.72 -18.44
N TYR A 249 22.94 5.31 -17.62
CA TYR A 249 23.07 4.13 -16.76
C TYR A 249 22.80 2.80 -17.48
N LEU A 250 21.96 2.78 -18.53
CA LEU A 250 21.60 1.56 -19.27
C LEU A 250 22.79 0.76 -19.84
N PRO A 251 23.85 1.37 -20.40
CA PRO A 251 25.02 0.64 -20.89
C PRO A 251 25.87 0.01 -19.78
N GLN A 252 25.70 0.43 -18.52
CA GLN A 252 26.51 0.05 -17.36
C GLN A 252 25.68 -0.69 -16.30
N LEU A 253 24.61 -1.39 -16.72
CA LEU A 253 23.76 -2.13 -15.80
C LEU A 253 24.56 -3.18 -15.01
N PRO A 254 24.28 -3.34 -13.71
CA PRO A 254 24.96 -4.33 -12.89
C PRO A 254 24.58 -5.75 -13.30
N PRO A 255 25.40 -6.76 -12.92
CA PRO A 255 25.03 -8.15 -13.06
C PRO A 255 23.71 -8.49 -12.36
N LYS A 256 22.98 -9.40 -12.97
CA LYS A 256 21.75 -9.98 -12.43
C LYS A 256 22.09 -10.98 -11.32
N THR A 257 21.98 -10.56 -10.06
CA THR A 257 22.39 -11.34 -8.88
C THR A 257 21.22 -12.00 -8.13
N ILE A 258 20.02 -11.44 -8.22
CA ILE A 258 18.83 -11.99 -7.55
C ILE A 258 18.21 -13.10 -8.41
N LYS A 259 17.87 -14.25 -7.84
CA LYS A 259 17.26 -15.36 -8.60
C LYS A 259 15.94 -14.95 -9.24
N ARG A 260 15.81 -15.13 -10.56
CA ARG A 260 14.57 -14.90 -11.32
C ARG A 260 13.63 -16.10 -11.18
N VAL A 261 12.33 -15.84 -11.20
CA VAL A 261 11.28 -16.85 -11.17
C VAL A 261 10.36 -16.67 -12.37
N LYS A 262 9.73 -17.74 -12.86
CA LYS A 262 8.91 -17.71 -14.08
C LYS A 262 7.71 -16.76 -13.94
N ASN A 263 6.98 -16.88 -12.84
CA ASN A 263 5.89 -16.01 -12.42
C ASN A 263 5.51 -16.35 -10.97
N HIS A 264 4.67 -15.51 -10.36
CA HIS A 264 4.24 -15.64 -8.97
C HIS A 264 3.60 -16.99 -8.65
N HIS A 265 2.65 -17.46 -9.48
CA HIS A 265 1.95 -18.72 -9.25
C HIS A 265 2.90 -19.93 -9.38
N GLN A 266 3.76 -19.95 -10.39
CA GLN A 266 4.71 -21.04 -10.59
C GLN A 266 5.72 -21.11 -9.44
N ASP A 267 6.12 -19.96 -8.91
CA ASP A 267 7.03 -19.86 -7.76
C ASP A 267 6.43 -20.54 -6.52
N TRP A 268 5.15 -20.30 -6.23
CA TRP A 268 4.43 -21.00 -5.16
C TRP A 268 4.22 -22.48 -5.43
N LEU A 269 3.85 -22.87 -6.67
CA LEU A 269 3.72 -24.28 -7.03
C LEU A 269 5.03 -25.05 -6.85
N ASN A 270 6.18 -24.42 -7.13
CA ASN A 270 7.48 -25.03 -6.91
C ASN A 270 7.75 -25.24 -5.41
N ALA A 271 7.45 -24.25 -4.57
CA ALA A 271 7.57 -24.36 -3.11
C ALA A 271 6.67 -25.47 -2.55
N CYS A 272 5.41 -25.56 -3.02
CA CYS A 272 4.48 -26.63 -2.63
C CYS A 272 4.95 -28.03 -3.03
N LYS A 273 5.75 -28.16 -4.10
CA LYS A 273 6.33 -29.42 -4.57
C LYS A 273 7.66 -29.78 -3.88
N GLY A 274 8.05 -29.05 -2.85
CA GLY A 274 9.31 -29.28 -2.12
C GLY A 274 10.54 -28.64 -2.75
N GLY A 275 10.36 -27.71 -3.69
CA GLY A 275 11.44 -26.85 -4.18
C GLY A 275 11.82 -25.76 -3.17
N ASP A 276 12.60 -24.79 -3.64
CA ASP A 276 12.96 -23.62 -2.83
C ASP A 276 11.72 -22.86 -2.33
N PRO A 277 11.81 -22.18 -1.17
CA PRO A 277 10.76 -21.28 -0.72
C PRO A 277 10.39 -20.25 -1.80
N ALA A 278 9.10 -19.95 -1.92
CA ALA A 278 8.62 -18.91 -2.83
C ALA A 278 9.31 -17.57 -2.50
N SER A 279 9.59 -16.76 -3.53
CA SER A 279 10.26 -15.46 -3.38
C SER A 279 9.57 -14.54 -2.37
N SER A 280 8.24 -14.59 -2.31
CA SER A 280 7.39 -13.81 -1.40
C SER A 280 6.82 -14.62 -0.22
N ASN A 281 7.60 -15.54 0.38
CA ASN A 281 7.16 -16.33 1.54
C ASN A 281 6.95 -15.50 2.84
N PHE A 282 6.61 -16.08 3.98
CA PHE A 282 6.42 -15.27 5.21
C PHE A 282 7.72 -14.77 5.88
N ASP A 283 8.88 -15.21 5.41
CA ASP A 283 10.20 -14.86 5.93
C ASP A 283 10.99 -13.92 5.01
N TYR A 284 10.46 -13.43 3.87
CA TYR A 284 11.12 -12.33 3.14
C TYR A 284 10.78 -10.99 3.80
N GLY A 285 11.81 -10.28 4.25
CA GLY A 285 11.69 -9.02 5.01
C GLY A 285 12.61 -8.98 6.22
#